data_AF-A0A352SQ51-F1
#
_entry.id   AF-A0A352SQ51-F1
#
_cell.length_a   1.000
_cell.length_b   1.000
_cell.length_c   1.000
_cell.angle_alpha   90.00
_cell.angle_beta   90.00
_cell.angle_gamma   90.00
#
_symmetry.space_group_name_H-M   'P 1'
#
loop_
_entity.id
_entity.type
_entity.pdbx_description
1 polymer ?
#
loop_
_entity_poly.entity_id
_entity_poly.type
_entity_poly.pdbx_seq_one_letter_code
_entity_poly.pdbx_strand_id
1 'polypeptide(L)'
;MNSGKAIFVGNIKGGVGKSTLAVYLTDYLRARYERRPVMLLDTDPQGTAFEMMRPLSRADDIKFLPIGDRYDGVSMTTLDGILRRMLSEEDSVTIVDTGAGKLGNVWQMAMLCSTV
;
A
#
# COMPACT_ATOMS: atom_id res chain seq x y z
N MET A 1 -23.11 1.42 5.52
CA MET A 1 -21.74 1.68 6.00
C MET A 1 -20.80 1.58 4.81
N ASN A 2 -19.91 2.55 4.61
CA ASN A 2 -18.97 2.53 3.49
C ASN A 2 -17.77 1.66 3.84
N SER A 3 -17.52 0.62 3.05
CA SER A 3 -16.31 -0.20 3.17
C SER A 3 -15.03 0.62 2.96
N GLY A 4 -13.94 0.13 3.52
CA GLY A 4 -12.61 0.66 3.29
C GLY A 4 -12.25 0.64 1.80
N LYS A 5 -11.30 1.48 1.42
CA LYS A 5 -10.81 1.60 0.03
C LYS A 5 -9.32 1.32 -0.02
N ALA A 6 -8.87 0.71 -1.10
CA ALA A 6 -7.46 0.55 -1.40
C ALA A 6 -7.11 1.29 -2.69
N ILE A 7 -6.01 2.05 -2.68
CA ILE A 7 -5.46 2.72 -3.85
C ILE A 7 -4.08 2.13 -4.11
N PHE A 8 -3.95 1.50 -5.27
CA PHE A 8 -2.72 0.86 -5.69
C PHE A 8 -1.90 1.78 -6.59
N VAL A 9 -0.63 1.99 -6.25
CA VAL A 9 0.32 2.78 -7.05
C VAL A 9 1.29 1.83 -7.75
N GLY A 10 0.91 1.37 -8.94
CA GLY A 10 1.66 0.38 -9.70
C GLY A 10 2.19 0.87 -11.04
N ASN A 11 3.37 0.37 -11.42
CA ASN A 11 3.95 0.52 -12.75
C ASN A 11 4.99 -0.58 -13.00
N ILE A 12 5.09 -1.02 -14.25
CA ILE A 12 6.06 -2.02 -14.70
C ILE A 12 7.49 -1.46 -14.66
N LYS A 13 7.66 -0.14 -14.88
CA LYS A 13 8.97 0.51 -14.91
C LYS A 13 9.42 0.99 -13.52
N GLY A 14 10.70 0.80 -13.22
CA GLY A 14 11.38 1.40 -12.08
C GLY A 14 11.68 2.88 -12.29
N GLY A 15 11.82 3.65 -11.20
CA GLY A 15 12.26 5.06 -11.27
C GLY A 15 11.24 6.06 -11.82
N VAL A 16 9.97 5.68 -11.96
CA VAL A 16 8.90 6.57 -12.48
C VAL A 16 8.20 7.41 -11.40
N GLY A 17 8.63 7.31 -10.14
CA GLY A 17 8.04 8.07 -9.03
C GLY A 17 6.85 7.42 -8.32
N LYS A 18 6.71 6.08 -8.35
CA LYS A 18 5.64 5.35 -7.64
C LYS A 18 5.63 5.65 -6.13
N SER A 19 6.74 5.36 -5.45
CA SER A 19 6.90 5.62 -4.02
C SER A 19 6.70 7.10 -3.69
N THR A 20 7.19 7.99 -4.55
CA THR A 20 6.95 9.44 -4.41
C THR A 20 5.45 9.75 -4.41
N LEU A 21 4.70 9.26 -5.40
CA LEU A 21 3.26 9.49 -5.48
C LEU A 21 2.52 8.85 -4.30
N ALA A 22 2.89 7.64 -3.89
CA ALA A 22 2.29 6.95 -2.75
C ALA A 22 2.46 7.74 -1.44
N VAL A 23 3.67 8.26 -1.20
CA VAL A 23 4.00 9.09 -0.03
C VAL A 23 3.20 10.40 -0.02
N TYR A 24 3.24 11.17 -1.11
CA TYR A 24 2.52 12.44 -1.19
C TYR A 24 1.01 12.28 -1.13
N LEU A 25 0.46 11.23 -1.74
CA LEU A 25 -0.97 10.95 -1.67
C LEU A 25 -1.38 10.57 -0.24
N THR A 26 -0.58 9.77 0.45
CA THR A 26 -0.83 9.39 1.85
C THR A 26 -0.86 10.63 2.74
N ASP A 27 0.18 11.48 2.66
CA ASP A 27 0.28 12.70 3.46
C ASP A 27 -0.88 13.67 3.19
N TYR A 28 -1.19 13.90 1.91
CA TYR A 28 -2.31 14.73 1.50
C TYR A 28 -3.66 14.23 2.07
N LEU A 29 -3.93 12.93 1.98
CA LEU A 29 -5.19 12.36 2.47
C LEU A 29 -5.31 12.46 3.99
N ARG A 30 -4.23 12.25 4.74
CA ARG A 30 -4.21 12.43 6.19
C ARG A 30 -4.49 13.88 6.59
N ALA A 31 -3.85 14.83 5.91
CA ALA A 31 -4.07 16.25 6.16
C ALA A 31 -5.49 16.69 5.78
N ARG A 32 -6.04 16.14 4.69
CA ARG A 32 -7.37 16.49 4.18
C ARG A 32 -8.52 15.88 4.99
N TYR A 33 -8.30 14.73 5.62
CA TYR A 33 -9.33 13.94 6.29
C TYR A 33 -8.89 13.50 7.70
N GLU A 34 -8.90 14.43 8.66
CA GLU A 34 -8.40 14.20 10.04
C GLU A 34 -8.99 12.97 10.76
N ARG A 35 -10.25 12.61 10.46
CA ARG A 35 -10.95 11.50 11.13
C ARG A 35 -10.90 10.18 10.34
N ARG A 36 -10.35 10.21 9.13
CA ARG A 36 -10.36 9.06 8.23
C ARG A 36 -9.04 8.29 8.37
N PRO A 37 -9.04 7.01 8.76
CA PRO A 37 -7.80 6.24 8.83
C PRO A 37 -7.16 6.12 7.45
N VAL A 38 -5.87 6.49 7.34
CA VAL A 38 -5.10 6.37 6.10
C VAL A 38 -3.80 5.62 6.36
N MET A 39 -3.72 4.39 5.86
CA MET A 39 -2.55 3.53 5.96
C MET A 39 -1.70 3.60 4.69
N LEU A 40 -0.37 3.67 4.83
CA LEU A 40 0.56 3.35 3.74
C LEU A 40 1.11 1.94 3.95
N LEU A 41 0.93 1.11 2.93
CA LEU A 41 1.47 -0.24 2.85
C LEU A 41 2.55 -0.27 1.77
N ASP A 42 3.81 -0.35 2.19
CA ASP A 42 4.94 -0.49 1.28
C ASP A 42 5.25 -1.97 1.08
N THR A 43 5.02 -2.45 -0.14
CA THR A 43 5.27 -3.83 -0.54
C THR A 43 6.48 -3.97 -1.45
N ASP A 44 7.18 -2.88 -1.77
CA ASP A 44 8.44 -2.94 -2.53
C ASP A 44 9.54 -3.49 -1.61
N PRO A 45 10.28 -4.55 -1.99
CA PRO A 45 11.46 -4.99 -1.25
C PRO A 45 12.49 -3.90 -0.90
N GLN A 46 12.49 -2.77 -1.63
CA GLN A 46 13.36 -1.62 -1.32
C GLN A 46 12.86 -0.74 -0.16
N GLY A 47 11.57 -0.81 0.22
CA GLY A 47 11.01 -0.09 1.37
C GLY A 47 11.10 1.43 1.31
N THR A 48 11.20 2.02 0.12
CA THR A 48 11.47 3.44 -0.05
C THR A 48 10.35 4.32 0.49
N ALA A 49 9.08 3.97 0.24
CA ALA A 49 7.95 4.76 0.73
C ALA A 49 7.82 4.66 2.25
N PHE A 50 8.07 3.48 2.82
CA PHE A 50 8.07 3.27 4.27
C PHE A 50 9.11 4.17 4.97
N GLU A 51 10.37 4.12 4.53
CA GLU A 51 11.44 4.92 5.13
C GLU A 51 11.19 6.43 5.01
N MET A 52 10.64 6.89 3.87
CA MET A 52 10.28 8.29 3.68
C MET A 52 9.17 8.76 4.64
N MET A 53 8.16 7.93 4.90
CA MET A 53 7.01 8.30 5.74
C MET A 53 7.19 8.02 7.23
N ARG A 54 8.14 7.17 7.60
CA ARG A 54 8.44 6.81 8.98
C ARG A 54 8.60 7.99 9.95
N PRO A 55 9.34 9.06 9.65
CA PRO A 55 9.48 10.19 10.57
C PRO A 55 8.19 11.02 10.73
N LEU A 56 7.20 10.86 9.84
CA LEU A 56 5.96 11.62 9.79
C LEU A 56 4.73 10.80 10.22
N SER A 57 4.91 9.54 10.60
CA SER A 57 3.81 8.59 10.82
C SER A 57 3.86 7.95 12.19
N ARG A 58 2.70 7.58 12.73
CA ARG A 58 2.63 6.63 13.84
C ARG A 58 2.88 5.22 13.32
N ALA A 59 3.33 4.33 14.20
CA ALA A 59 3.62 2.94 13.83
C ALA A 59 2.42 2.20 13.22
N ASP A 60 1.20 2.56 13.63
CA ASP A 60 -0.03 1.94 13.13
C ASP A 60 -0.52 2.52 11.80
N ASP A 61 0.05 3.63 11.34
CA ASP A 61 -0.37 4.29 10.10
C ASP A 61 0.47 3.84 8.89
N ILE A 62 1.59 3.15 9.11
CA ILE A 62 2.46 2.66 8.03
C ILE A 62 2.91 1.23 8.25
N LYS A 63 3.04 0.44 7.19
CA LYS A 63 3.53 -0.94 7.25
C LYS A 63 4.49 -1.23 6.11
N PHE A 64 5.57 -1.93 6.44
CA PHE A 64 6.49 -2.52 5.49
C PHE A 64 6.22 -4.02 5.39
N LEU A 65 5.77 -4.47 4.23
CA LEU A 65 5.41 -5.87 3.95
C LEU A 65 5.94 -6.25 2.56
N PRO A 66 7.26 -6.42 2.41
CA PRO A 66 7.89 -6.63 1.12
C PRO A 66 7.39 -7.94 0.48
N ILE A 67 6.92 -7.87 -0.77
CA ILE A 67 6.50 -9.07 -1.51
C ILE A 67 7.72 -9.67 -2.22
N GLY A 68 7.91 -10.98 -2.07
CA GLY A 68 8.91 -11.71 -2.84
C GLY A 68 9.15 -13.11 -2.32
N ASP A 69 9.99 -13.85 -3.02
CA ASP A 69 10.35 -15.25 -2.69
C ASP A 69 11.51 -15.34 -1.68
N ARG A 70 11.93 -14.21 -1.12
CA ARG A 70 12.98 -14.17 -0.07
C ARG A 70 12.41 -14.63 1.27
N TYR A 71 13.30 -15.01 2.18
CA TYR A 71 12.93 -15.54 3.50
C TYR A 71 12.11 -14.55 4.36
N ASP A 72 12.25 -13.26 4.08
CA ASP A 72 11.53 -12.14 4.70
C ASP A 72 10.35 -11.62 3.85
N GLY A 73 10.08 -12.25 2.71
CA GLY A 73 9.03 -11.87 1.79
C GLY A 73 7.65 -12.36 2.24
N VAL A 74 6.64 -11.50 2.06
CA VAL A 74 5.23 -11.82 2.30
C VAL A 74 4.66 -12.48 1.05
N SER A 75 4.00 -13.64 1.24
CA SER A 75 3.30 -14.31 0.15
C SER A 75 2.09 -13.50 -0.32
N MET A 76 1.72 -13.63 -1.59
CA MET A 76 0.53 -12.97 -2.14
C MET A 76 -0.76 -13.34 -1.41
N THR A 77 -0.88 -14.57 -0.90
CA THR A 77 -2.05 -15.02 -0.14
C THR A 77 -2.15 -14.32 1.21
N THR A 78 -1.02 -14.12 1.89
CA THR A 78 -0.97 -13.37 3.15
C THR A 78 -1.36 -11.92 2.92
N LEU A 79 -0.85 -11.31 1.84
CA LEU A 79 -1.18 -9.95 1.47
C LEU A 79 -2.66 -9.77 1.11
N ASP A 80 -3.27 -10.70 0.38
CA ASP A 80 -4.72 -10.73 0.12
C ASP A 80 -5.51 -10.71 1.42
N GLY A 81 -5.17 -11.57 2.38
CA GLY A 81 -5.82 -11.60 3.70
C GLY A 81 -5.70 -10.28 4.46
N ILE A 82 -4.53 -9.64 4.41
CA ILE A 82 -4.27 -8.34 5.04
C ILE A 82 -5.10 -7.24 4.38
N LEU A 83 -5.10 -7.17 3.04
CA LEU A 83 -5.88 -6.18 2.29
C LEU A 83 -7.38 -6.37 2.50
N ARG A 84 -7.89 -7.61 2.53
CA ARG A 84 -9.30 -7.90 2.85
C ARG A 84 -9.70 -7.40 4.23
N ARG A 85 -8.83 -7.60 5.22
CA ARG A 85 -9.05 -7.05 6.57
C ARG A 85 -9.12 -5.52 6.53
N MET A 86 -8.18 -4.86 5.84
CA MET A 86 -8.19 -3.40 5.73
C MET A 86 -9.43 -2.87 5.01
N LEU A 87 -9.87 -3.53 3.94
CA LEU A 87 -11.10 -3.18 3.22
C LEU A 87 -12.37 -3.39 4.06
N SER A 88 -12.32 -4.24 5.09
CA SER A 88 -13.41 -4.40 6.06
C SER A 88 -13.48 -3.28 7.10
N GLU A 89 -12.42 -2.47 7.25
CA GLU A 89 -12.39 -1.32 8.15
C GLU A 89 -13.14 -0.15 7.53
N GLU A 90 -14.21 0.28 8.20
CA GLU A 90 -15.11 1.31 7.68
C GLU A 90 -14.43 2.64 7.46
N ASP A 91 -14.78 3.27 6.35
CA ASP A 91 -14.28 4.58 5.94
C ASP A 91 -12.73 4.66 5.93
N SER A 92 -12.00 3.55 5.87
CA SER A 92 -10.54 3.57 5.79
C SER A 92 -10.03 3.79 4.35
N VAL A 93 -8.78 4.22 4.22
CA VAL A 93 -8.02 4.20 2.95
C VAL A 93 -6.68 3.53 3.17
N THR A 94 -6.33 2.57 2.34
CA THR A 94 -4.99 1.99 2.27
C THR A 94 -4.33 2.39 0.96
N ILE A 95 -3.18 3.05 1.02
CA ILE A 95 -2.31 3.32 -0.13
C ILE A 95 -1.30 2.19 -0.20
N VAL A 96 -1.21 1.53 -1.36
CA VAL A 96 -0.30 0.42 -1.57
C VAL A 96 0.81 0.85 -2.54
N ASP A 97 2.02 1.05 -2.01
CA ASP A 97 3.22 1.26 -2.82
C ASP A 97 3.82 -0.08 -3.22
N THR A 98 4.23 -0.19 -4.49
CA THR A 98 4.72 -1.45 -5.04
C THR A 98 5.98 -1.26 -5.86
N GLY A 99 6.84 -2.28 -5.82
CA GLY A 99 8.07 -2.27 -6.60
C GLY A 99 7.84 -2.40 -8.09
N ALA A 100 8.90 -2.15 -8.86
CA ALA A 100 8.92 -2.53 -10.27
C ALA A 100 8.89 -4.06 -10.37
N GLY A 101 7.92 -4.60 -11.10
CA GLY A 101 7.67 -6.04 -11.11
C GLY A 101 7.14 -6.56 -12.44
N LYS A 102 7.13 -7.89 -12.55
CA LYS A 102 6.48 -8.58 -13.67
C LYS A 102 5.01 -8.20 -13.72
N LEU A 103 4.46 -8.10 -14.93
CA LEU A 103 3.06 -7.73 -15.18
C LEU A 103 2.08 -8.48 -14.27
N GLY A 104 2.31 -9.77 -14.03
CA GLY A 104 1.47 -10.63 -13.19
C GLY A 104 1.31 -10.13 -11.75
N ASN A 105 2.39 -9.71 -11.10
CA ASN A 105 2.35 -9.23 -9.72
C ASN A 105 1.60 -7.89 -9.63
N VAL A 106 1.84 -6.99 -10.58
CA VAL A 106 1.14 -5.69 -10.68
C VAL A 106 -0.37 -5.91 -10.89
N TRP A 107 -0.74 -6.83 -11.78
CA TRP A 107 -2.15 -7.15 -12.03
C TRP A 107 -2.84 -7.82 -10.85
N GLN A 108 -2.16 -8.75 -10.16
CA GLN A 108 -2.71 -9.35 -8.95
C GLN A 108 -2.96 -8.29 -7.89
N MET A 109 -2.02 -7.38 -7.65
CA MET A 109 -2.20 -6.28 -6.71
C MET A 109 -3.34 -5.34 -7.08
N ALA A 110 -3.49 -5.02 -8.36
CA ALA A 110 -4.63 -4.23 -8.84
C ALA A 110 -5.97 -4.94 -8.59
N MET A 111 -6.05 -6.26 -8.83
CA MET A 111 -7.25 -7.06 -8.58
C MET A 111 -7.59 -7.13 -7.08
N LEU A 112 -6.59 -7.18 -6.21
CA LEU A 112 -6.79 -7.17 -4.75
C LEU A 112 -7.40 -5.85 -4.25
N CYS A 113 -7.10 -4.73 -4.92
CA CYS A 113 -7.64 -3.42 -4.56
C CYS A 113 -9.01 -3.14 -5.21
N SER A 114 -9.40 -3.92 -6.22
CA SER A 114 -10.68 -3.84 -6.93
C SER A 114 -11.67 -4.84 -6.33
N THR A 115 -12.30 -4.49 -5.20
CA THR A 115 -13.43 -5.26 -4.68
C THR A 115 -14.75 -4.74 -5.26
N VAL A 116 -15.55 -5.67 -5.79
CA VAL A 116 -16.93 -5.48 -6.29
C VAL A 116 -17.86 -4.99 -5.20
#